data_AF-A0A662YCZ6-F1
#
_entry.id   AF-A0A662YCZ6-F1
#
_cell.length_a   1.000
_cell.length_b   1.000
_cell.length_c   1.000
_cell.angle_alpha   90.00
_cell.angle_beta   90.00
_cell.angle_gamma   90.00
#
_symmetry.space_group_name_H-M   'P 1'
#
loop_
_entity.id
_entity.type
_entity.pdbx_description
1 polymer ?
#
loop_
_entity_poly.entity_id
_entity_poly.type
_entity_poly.pdbx_seq_one_letter_code
_entity_poly.pdbx_strand_id
1 'polypeptide(L)'
;MFSPALRPRSKLLRAGLQTFSHGPLRRRTLPRNARWLTSPASPEHAKGPLPGQQVDNEFAEAMGFVTTYLRAVESARTDHIIYDPFAEPLTRKDRLQIQQFMNTVSGKYHRSPEDMIAIRTRYLDEALSHRNPEIHQIVLLGAGLDARAYRLEALRDCHVLEIDQGAAMFDHKSDVMTELHAPMLAKQVDCIVFNLADAGLEVNLLARGFDPTRPTFWAMEGLLPYMDRPSNVELLKAIDYLSWPGSEFYCNPRLQ
;
A
#
# COMPACT_ATOMS: atom_id res chain seq x y z
N MET A 1 -73.52 -25.22 -3.53
CA MET A 1 -73.53 -25.70 -4.93
C MET A 1 -72.20 -26.39 -5.18
N PHE A 2 -72.20 -27.72 -5.26
CA PHE A 2 -71.07 -28.55 -5.65
C PHE A 2 -71.26 -28.97 -7.11
N SER A 3 -70.20 -28.91 -7.93
CA SER A 3 -69.99 -29.84 -9.03
C SER A 3 -68.51 -29.85 -9.47
N PRO A 4 -67.98 -30.97 -10.00
CA PRO A 4 -66.58 -31.39 -9.87
C PRO A 4 -65.87 -31.65 -11.23
N ALA A 5 -64.74 -32.37 -11.18
CA ALA A 5 -64.03 -33.09 -12.26
C ALA A 5 -62.86 -32.31 -12.93
N LEU A 6 -61.70 -32.88 -13.29
CA LEU A 6 -61.24 -34.23 -13.61
C LEU A 6 -59.72 -34.41 -13.29
N ARG A 7 -59.31 -35.59 -12.81
CA ARG A 7 -57.97 -36.21 -13.08
C ARG A 7 -58.03 -36.95 -14.45
N PRO A 8 -57.00 -37.62 -15.04
CA PRO A 8 -55.65 -38.00 -14.56
C PRO A 8 -54.50 -37.96 -15.64
N ARG A 9 -53.24 -38.19 -15.23
CA ARG A 9 -52.37 -39.33 -15.66
C ARG A 9 -50.86 -39.02 -15.60
N SER A 10 -50.18 -40.03 -15.05
CA SER A 10 -48.75 -40.30 -14.90
C SER A 10 -47.91 -40.25 -16.19
N LYS A 11 -46.60 -39.99 -16.04
CA LYS A 11 -45.52 -40.77 -16.65
C LYS A 11 -44.19 -40.60 -15.88
N LEU A 12 -43.63 -41.74 -15.47
CA LEU A 12 -42.25 -41.95 -15.02
C LEU A 12 -41.25 -41.59 -16.13
N LEU A 13 -40.05 -41.13 -15.75
CA LEU A 13 -38.80 -41.48 -16.43
C LEU A 13 -37.59 -41.21 -15.51
N ARG A 14 -36.53 -41.97 -15.79
CA ARG A 14 -35.46 -42.43 -14.89
C ARG A 14 -34.22 -41.52 -14.90
N ALA A 15 -33.50 -41.60 -13.79
CA ALA A 15 -32.03 -41.70 -13.61
C ALA A 15 -31.08 -41.04 -14.61
N GLY A 16 -30.15 -40.26 -14.06
CA GLY A 16 -28.84 -39.97 -14.66
C GLY A 16 -27.85 -39.52 -13.59
N LEU A 17 -27.15 -40.48 -12.98
CA LEU A 17 -25.87 -40.22 -12.32
C LEU A 17 -24.91 -39.67 -13.38
N GLN A 18 -24.39 -38.46 -13.18
CA GLN A 18 -23.20 -38.00 -13.90
C GLN A 18 -21.99 -38.19 -13.01
N THR A 19 -21.11 -39.04 -13.52
CA THR A 19 -19.80 -39.38 -13.01
C THR A 19 -18.85 -38.18 -13.09
N PHE A 20 -18.09 -37.95 -12.02
CA PHE A 20 -16.97 -37.01 -12.01
C PHE A 20 -15.82 -37.58 -12.84
N SER A 21 -15.59 -37.03 -14.02
CA SER A 21 -14.36 -37.25 -14.79
C SER A 21 -13.32 -36.22 -14.38
N HIS A 22 -12.21 -36.69 -13.80
CA HIS A 22 -11.03 -35.87 -13.52
C HIS A 22 -10.31 -35.53 -14.83
N GLY A 23 -10.56 -34.33 -15.35
CA GLY A 23 -9.74 -33.73 -16.41
C GLY A 23 -8.37 -33.31 -15.87
N PRO A 24 -7.31 -33.30 -16.70
CA PRO A 24 -5.95 -33.02 -16.24
C PRO A 24 -5.85 -31.58 -15.73
N LEU A 25 -5.17 -31.43 -14.59
CA LEU A 25 -4.84 -30.16 -13.95
C LEU A 25 -4.17 -29.22 -14.96
N ARG A 26 -4.93 -28.23 -15.45
CA ARG A 26 -4.36 -27.08 -16.16
C ARG A 26 -3.36 -26.44 -15.21
N ARG A 27 -2.11 -26.27 -15.66
CA ARG A 27 -1.10 -25.45 -14.98
C ARG A 27 -1.74 -24.09 -14.68
N ARG A 28 -1.97 -23.81 -13.39
CA ARG A 28 -2.37 -22.49 -12.92
C ARG A 28 -1.24 -21.54 -13.30
N THR A 29 -1.50 -20.67 -14.25
CA THR A 29 -0.71 -19.47 -14.49
C THR A 29 -0.71 -18.64 -13.21
N LEU A 30 0.46 -18.17 -12.78
CA LEU A 30 0.61 -17.28 -11.64
C LEU A 30 -0.31 -16.04 -11.81
N PRO A 31 -0.87 -15.50 -10.72
CA PRO A 31 -1.64 -14.26 -10.78
C PRO A 31 -0.78 -13.09 -11.31
N ARG A 32 -1.43 -12.13 -11.97
CA ARG A 32 -0.80 -11.01 -12.70
C ARG A 32 0.08 -10.10 -11.81
N ASN A 33 -0.08 -10.15 -10.48
CA ASN A 33 0.66 -9.42 -9.46
C ASN A 33 2.07 -9.99 -9.17
N ALA A 34 2.45 -11.11 -9.79
CA ALA A 34 3.72 -11.80 -9.57
C ALA A 34 4.78 -11.51 -10.66
N ARG A 35 4.61 -10.51 -11.54
CA ARG A 35 5.48 -10.38 -12.72
C ARG A 35 6.93 -10.01 -12.36
N TRP A 36 7.11 -9.20 -11.31
CA TRP A 36 8.41 -8.88 -10.70
C TRP A 36 9.11 -10.12 -10.10
N LEU A 37 8.38 -11.21 -9.84
CA LEU A 37 8.90 -12.45 -9.23
C LEU A 37 9.57 -13.41 -10.23
N THR A 38 9.43 -13.16 -11.53
CA THR A 38 9.88 -14.09 -12.58
C THR A 38 11.08 -13.61 -13.39
N SER A 39 11.45 -12.33 -13.25
CA SER A 39 12.76 -11.88 -13.70
C SER A 39 13.76 -12.37 -12.67
N PRO A 40 14.72 -13.27 -13.01
CA PRO A 40 15.91 -13.36 -12.17
C PRO A 40 16.41 -11.93 -12.06
N ALA A 41 16.58 -11.42 -10.84
CA ALA A 41 17.23 -10.15 -10.65
C ALA A 41 18.57 -10.24 -11.39
N SER A 42 18.63 -9.71 -12.61
CA SER A 42 19.88 -9.56 -13.33
C SER A 42 20.83 -8.86 -12.36
N PRO A 43 22.12 -9.21 -12.31
CA PRO A 43 23.09 -8.58 -11.41
C PRO A 43 23.10 -7.03 -11.45
N GLU A 44 22.47 -6.43 -12.47
CA GLU A 44 22.19 -5.01 -12.60
C GLU A 44 21.07 -4.48 -11.67
N HIS A 45 19.97 -5.20 -11.43
CA HIS A 45 18.89 -4.76 -10.54
C HIS A 45 19.30 -4.75 -9.06
N ALA A 46 20.24 -5.63 -8.67
CA ALA A 46 20.85 -5.64 -7.33
C ALA A 46 21.79 -4.44 -7.10
N LYS A 47 22.05 -3.61 -8.12
CA LYS A 47 22.91 -2.44 -7.96
C LYS A 47 22.26 -1.33 -7.12
N GLY A 48 20.93 -1.28 -7.07
CA GLY A 48 20.22 -0.08 -6.66
C GLY A 48 20.47 1.05 -7.67
N PRO A 49 19.52 1.97 -7.84
CA PRO A 49 19.70 3.09 -8.75
C PRO A 49 20.87 3.97 -8.30
N LEU A 50 21.78 4.28 -9.22
CA LEU A 50 22.82 5.28 -9.00
C LEU A 50 22.18 6.67 -8.85
N PRO A 51 22.85 7.65 -8.22
CA PRO A 51 22.33 9.01 -8.13
C PRO A 51 21.96 9.55 -9.52
N GLY A 52 20.69 9.90 -9.73
CA GLY A 52 20.20 10.45 -11.00
C GLY A 52 19.66 9.44 -12.02
N GLN A 53 19.61 8.13 -11.70
CA GLN A 53 18.84 7.18 -12.50
C GLN A 53 17.39 7.10 -12.02
N GLN A 54 16.45 7.13 -12.98
CA GLN A 54 15.05 6.81 -12.72
C GLN A 54 14.98 5.41 -12.14
N VAL A 55 14.34 5.29 -10.98
CA VAL A 55 14.21 4.01 -10.31
C VAL A 55 13.10 3.24 -10.99
N ASP A 56 13.38 1.98 -11.31
CA ASP A 56 12.38 1.12 -11.92
C ASP A 56 11.15 0.99 -11.01
N ASN A 57 9.96 1.10 -11.60
CA ASN A 57 8.69 1.03 -10.88
C ASN A 57 8.55 -0.33 -10.18
N GLU A 58 9.08 -1.40 -10.78
CA GLU A 58 9.10 -2.75 -10.17
C GLU A 58 9.88 -2.74 -8.85
N PHE A 59 11.01 -2.02 -8.83
CA PHE A 59 11.88 -1.92 -7.66
C PHE A 59 11.25 -1.06 -6.56
N ALA A 60 10.62 0.06 -6.92
CA ALA A 60 9.90 0.92 -5.96
C ALA A 60 8.77 0.14 -5.26
N GLU A 61 7.96 -0.60 -6.03
CA GLU A 61 6.91 -1.48 -5.49
C GLU A 61 7.48 -2.56 -4.56
N ALA A 62 8.55 -3.25 -4.97
CA ALA A 62 9.23 -4.24 -4.15
C ALA A 62 9.70 -3.67 -2.80
N MET A 63 10.21 -2.43 -2.80
CA MET A 63 10.65 -1.75 -1.59
C MET A 63 9.50 -1.37 -0.65
N GLY A 64 8.28 -1.16 -1.17
CA GLY A 64 7.07 -1.02 -0.36
C GLY A 64 6.74 -2.29 0.43
N PHE A 65 6.87 -3.46 -0.20
CA PHE A 65 6.73 -4.75 0.48
C PHE A 65 7.85 -5.01 1.49
N VAL A 66 9.11 -4.71 1.14
CA VAL A 66 10.25 -4.84 2.07
C VAL A 66 10.06 -3.97 3.31
N THR A 67 9.70 -2.70 3.12
CA THR A 67 9.43 -1.77 4.23
C THR A 67 8.34 -2.32 5.15
N THR A 68 7.25 -2.81 4.56
CA THR A 68 6.12 -3.38 5.32
C THR A 68 6.54 -4.64 6.07
N TYR A 69 7.35 -5.50 5.45
CA TYR A 69 7.87 -6.70 6.09
C TYR A 69 8.79 -6.35 7.27
N LEU A 70 9.62 -5.32 7.15
CA LEU A 70 10.48 -4.85 8.24
C LEU A 70 9.64 -4.29 9.41
N ARG A 71 8.52 -3.61 9.14
CA ARG A 71 7.55 -3.26 10.20
C ARG A 71 6.93 -4.49 10.86
N ALA A 72 6.69 -5.57 10.10
CA ALA A 72 6.19 -6.83 10.65
C ALA A 72 7.22 -7.51 11.55
N VAL A 73 8.50 -7.50 11.16
CA VAL A 73 9.61 -8.00 11.98
C VAL A 73 9.71 -7.22 13.29
N GLU A 74 9.65 -5.89 13.21
CA GLU A 74 9.64 -5.01 14.39
C GLU A 74 8.44 -5.29 15.30
N SER A 75 7.23 -5.38 14.74
CA SER A 75 6.00 -5.61 15.51
C SER A 75 5.95 -6.96 16.22
N ALA A 76 6.76 -7.94 15.77
CA ALA A 76 6.89 -9.25 16.40
C ALA A 76 7.83 -9.25 17.63
N ARG A 77 8.59 -8.17 17.85
CA ARG A 77 9.46 -8.04 19.01
C ARG A 77 8.67 -7.78 20.29
N THR A 78 9.24 -8.20 21.41
CA THR A 78 8.66 -7.93 22.75
C THR A 78 8.94 -6.51 23.23
N ASP A 79 9.99 -5.87 22.71
CA ASP A 79 10.46 -4.52 23.00
C ASP A 79 10.22 -3.55 21.82
N HIS A 80 9.21 -3.84 20.98
CA HIS A 80 8.93 -3.05 19.78
C HIS A 80 8.66 -1.58 20.10
N ILE A 81 9.19 -0.68 19.27
CA ILE A 81 8.94 0.76 19.37
C ILE A 81 7.77 1.22 18.50
N ILE A 82 7.33 0.39 17.55
CA ILE A 82 6.10 0.55 16.77
C ILE A 82 5.36 -0.78 16.71
N TYR A 83 4.03 -0.70 16.61
CA TYR A 83 3.18 -1.85 16.40
C TYR A 83 2.27 -1.60 15.19
N ASP A 84 2.50 -2.37 14.13
CA ASP A 84 1.68 -2.40 12.92
C ASP A 84 1.04 -3.79 12.78
N PRO A 85 -0.21 -3.97 13.26
CA PRO A 85 -0.87 -5.28 13.24
C PRO A 85 -1.19 -5.77 11.82
N PHE A 86 -1.11 -4.89 10.81
CA PHE A 86 -1.44 -5.21 9.42
C PHE A 86 -0.19 -5.58 8.60
N ALA A 87 1.00 -5.21 9.06
CA ALA A 87 2.25 -5.44 8.35
C ALA A 87 2.52 -6.93 8.05
N GLU A 88 2.31 -7.83 9.02
CA GLU A 88 2.49 -9.27 8.79
C GLU A 88 1.46 -9.82 7.80
N PRO A 89 0.14 -9.59 7.97
CA PRO A 89 -0.84 -10.04 6.98
C PRO A 89 -0.59 -9.54 5.56
N LEU A 90 -0.18 -8.27 5.43
CA LEU A 90 0.12 -7.64 4.14
C LEU A 90 1.31 -8.28 3.42
N THR A 91 2.22 -8.93 4.15
CA THR A 91 3.45 -9.51 3.57
C THR A 91 3.50 -11.03 3.66
N ARG A 92 2.51 -11.67 4.30
CA ARG A 92 2.48 -13.11 4.56
C ARG A 92 2.65 -13.96 3.30
N LYS A 93 1.95 -13.59 2.22
CA LYS A 93 1.94 -14.34 0.95
C LYS A 93 3.31 -14.28 0.25
N ASP A 94 4.03 -13.17 0.40
CA ASP A 94 5.28 -12.88 -0.31
C ASP A 94 6.52 -12.97 0.60
N ARG A 95 6.36 -13.44 1.84
CA ARG A 95 7.40 -13.43 2.87
C ARG A 95 8.72 -14.08 2.41
N LEU A 96 8.65 -15.24 1.75
CA LEU A 96 9.84 -15.95 1.29
C LEU A 96 10.56 -15.17 0.19
N GLN A 97 9.80 -14.56 -0.72
CA GLN A 97 10.32 -13.75 -1.82
C GLN A 97 10.96 -12.48 -1.29
N ILE A 98 10.33 -11.82 -0.33
CA ILE A 98 10.88 -10.63 0.35
C ILE A 98 12.19 -10.98 1.06
N GLN A 99 12.25 -12.10 1.80
CA GLN A 99 13.48 -12.55 2.45
C GLN A 99 14.60 -12.87 1.45
N GLN A 100 14.27 -13.52 0.34
CA GLN A 100 15.24 -13.79 -0.74
C GLN A 100 15.77 -12.49 -1.34
N PHE A 101 14.90 -11.54 -1.65
CA PHE A 101 15.28 -10.22 -2.15
C PHE A 101 16.16 -9.48 -1.12
N MET A 102 15.77 -9.47 0.15
CA MET A 102 16.59 -8.87 1.21
C MET A 102 17.98 -9.50 1.29
N ASN A 103 18.12 -10.82 1.12
CA ASN A 103 19.44 -11.47 1.12
C ASN A 103 20.32 -11.05 -0.06
N THR A 104 19.74 -10.74 -1.23
CA THR A 104 20.52 -10.25 -2.37
C THR A 104 20.97 -8.80 -2.20
N VAL A 105 20.21 -8.01 -1.44
CA VAL A 105 20.53 -6.61 -1.18
C VAL A 105 21.28 -6.39 0.14
N SER A 106 21.22 -7.32 1.10
CA SER A 106 21.74 -7.24 2.48
C SER A 106 23.21 -6.82 2.57
N GLY A 107 24.04 -7.16 1.57
CA GLY A 107 25.43 -6.69 1.49
C GLY A 107 25.62 -5.17 1.32
N LYS A 108 24.53 -4.39 1.16
CA LYS A 108 24.56 -2.93 0.91
C LYS A 108 23.77 -2.07 1.89
N TYR A 109 22.90 -2.66 2.71
CA TYR A 109 22.02 -1.90 3.59
C TYR A 109 22.58 -1.86 5.02
N HIS A 110 22.03 -0.95 5.83
CA HIS A 110 22.49 -0.68 7.20
C HIS A 110 22.61 -1.97 8.03
N ARG A 111 23.44 -1.94 9.08
CA ARG A 111 23.70 -3.09 9.97
C ARG A 111 22.42 -3.70 10.58
N SER A 112 21.32 -2.93 10.60
CA SER A 112 19.96 -3.34 10.99
C SER A 112 18.91 -2.53 10.20
N PRO A 113 18.45 -2.96 9.01
CA PRO A 113 17.43 -2.24 8.25
C PRO A 113 16.08 -2.14 8.98
N GLU A 114 15.74 -3.13 9.80
CA GLU A 114 14.54 -3.15 10.65
C GLU A 114 14.51 -2.00 11.65
N ASP A 115 15.62 -1.72 12.35
CA ASP A 115 15.69 -0.62 13.33
C ASP A 115 15.48 0.73 12.65
N MET A 116 16.04 0.92 11.45
CA MET A 116 15.86 2.15 10.67
C MET A 116 14.39 2.32 10.27
N ILE A 117 13.75 1.27 9.76
CA ILE A 117 12.32 1.32 9.40
C ILE A 117 11.44 1.53 10.63
N ALA A 118 11.77 0.92 11.77
CA ALA A 118 11.05 1.10 13.02
C ALA A 118 11.10 2.56 13.50
N ILE A 119 12.29 3.14 13.57
CA ILE A 119 12.49 4.54 13.95
C ILE A 119 11.77 5.47 12.96
N ARG A 120 11.95 5.23 11.67
CA ARG A 120 11.31 6.03 10.61
C ARG A 120 9.79 6.01 10.70
N THR A 121 9.22 4.83 10.97
CA THR A 121 7.78 4.64 11.16
C THR A 121 7.31 5.42 12.40
N ARG A 122 8.04 5.28 13.51
CA ARG A 122 7.73 5.96 14.77
C ARG A 122 7.73 7.48 14.64
N TYR A 123 8.75 8.04 13.99
CA TYR A 123 8.85 9.49 13.81
C TYR A 123 7.67 10.07 13.04
N LEU A 124 7.20 9.41 11.97
CA LEU A 124 6.00 9.85 11.26
C LEU A 124 4.73 9.63 12.07
N ASP A 125 4.61 8.51 12.81
CA ASP A 125 3.46 8.28 13.70
C ASP A 125 3.36 9.36 14.80
N GLU A 126 4.49 9.72 15.40
CA GLU A 126 4.57 10.78 16.40
C GLU A 126 4.34 12.16 15.77
N ALA A 127 4.87 12.43 14.57
CA ALA A 127 4.62 13.69 13.87
C ALA A 127 3.13 13.86 13.53
N LEU A 128 2.48 12.81 13.04
CA LEU A 128 1.03 12.80 12.85
C LEU A 128 0.30 13.00 14.17
N SER A 129 0.73 12.37 15.26
CA SER A 129 0.05 12.49 16.56
C SER A 129 0.21 13.88 17.20
N HIS A 130 1.32 14.58 16.93
CA HIS A 130 1.63 15.90 17.48
C HIS A 130 1.34 17.06 16.52
N ARG A 131 0.87 16.78 15.30
CA ARG A 131 0.47 17.81 14.34
C ARG A 131 -0.56 18.75 14.95
N ASN A 132 -0.72 19.94 14.38
CA ASN A 132 -1.80 20.84 14.74
C ASN A 132 -3.15 20.10 14.71
N PRO A 133 -3.90 20.06 15.83
CA PRO A 133 -5.13 19.26 15.94
C PRO A 133 -6.25 19.69 14.98
N GLU A 134 -6.18 20.92 14.45
CA GLU A 134 -7.13 21.42 13.43
C GLU A 134 -6.87 20.81 12.03
N ILE A 135 -5.76 20.11 11.84
CA ILE A 135 -5.43 19.43 10.58
C ILE A 135 -6.13 18.07 10.52
N HIS A 136 -7.23 18.05 9.78
CA HIS A 136 -8.01 16.84 9.47
C HIS A 136 -7.81 16.33 8.04
N GLN A 137 -7.04 17.02 7.20
CA GLN A 137 -6.71 16.60 5.84
C GLN A 137 -5.27 16.08 5.80
N ILE A 138 -5.11 14.80 5.48
CA ILE A 138 -3.81 14.11 5.52
C ILE A 138 -3.51 13.59 4.13
N VAL A 139 -2.31 13.87 3.63
CA VAL A 139 -1.86 13.41 2.32
C VAL A 139 -0.59 12.58 2.48
N LEU A 140 -0.67 11.29 2.14
CA LEU A 140 0.45 10.34 2.20
C LEU A 140 0.97 10.10 0.76
N LEU A 141 2.16 10.62 0.47
CA LEU A 141 2.83 10.54 -0.83
C LEU A 141 3.76 9.33 -0.88
N GLY A 142 3.54 8.42 -1.83
CA GLY A 142 4.21 7.13 -1.87
C GLY A 142 3.66 6.17 -0.81
N ALA A 143 2.34 6.15 -0.66
CA ALA A 143 1.66 5.48 0.44
C ALA A 143 1.89 3.95 0.45
N GLY A 144 2.05 3.32 -0.72
CA GLY A 144 2.23 1.87 -0.85
C GLY A 144 1.29 1.05 0.03
N LEU A 145 1.88 0.29 0.97
CA LEU A 145 1.16 -0.55 1.94
C LEU A 145 1.11 0.10 3.34
N ASP A 146 1.11 1.43 3.44
CA ASP A 146 0.86 2.14 4.70
C ASP A 146 -0.52 1.74 5.26
N ALA A 147 -0.57 1.46 6.56
CA ALA A 147 -1.77 1.04 7.27
C ALA A 147 -2.17 2.01 8.38
N ARG A 148 -1.59 3.22 8.45
CA ARG A 148 -1.87 4.23 9.48
C ARG A 148 -3.35 4.56 9.62
N ALA A 149 -4.09 4.65 8.52
CA ALA A 149 -5.53 4.89 8.56
C ALA A 149 -6.34 3.77 9.27
N TYR A 150 -5.75 2.59 9.44
CA TYR A 150 -6.34 1.44 10.15
C TYR A 150 -5.80 1.24 11.56
N ARG A 151 -4.66 1.85 11.93
CA ARG A 151 -4.00 1.61 13.24
C ARG A 151 -3.75 2.85 14.09
N LEU A 152 -3.77 4.05 13.51
CA LEU A 152 -3.43 5.29 14.22
C LEU A 152 -4.68 6.03 14.68
N GLU A 153 -4.92 6.04 15.99
CA GLU A 153 -6.06 6.73 16.62
C GLU A 153 -6.10 8.22 16.31
N ALA A 154 -4.94 8.86 16.16
CA ALA A 154 -4.81 10.27 15.82
C ALA A 154 -5.41 10.66 14.45
N LEU A 155 -5.81 9.68 13.64
CA LEU A 155 -6.44 9.89 12.33
C LEU A 155 -7.97 9.77 12.38
N ARG A 156 -8.59 9.51 13.53
CA ARG A 156 -10.03 9.19 13.64
C ARG A 156 -10.96 10.15 12.88
N ASP A 157 -10.74 11.45 13.01
CA ASP A 157 -11.57 12.47 12.37
C ASP A 157 -11.03 12.96 11.02
N CYS A 158 -10.04 12.26 10.47
CA CYS A 158 -9.29 12.72 9.31
C CYS A 158 -9.75 12.07 8.01
N HIS A 159 -9.68 12.86 6.94
CA HIS A 159 -9.68 12.38 5.57
C HIS A 159 -8.22 12.13 5.15
N VAL A 160 -7.91 10.87 4.84
CA VAL A 160 -6.58 10.43 4.43
C VAL A 160 -6.58 10.17 2.93
N LEU A 161 -5.77 10.91 2.19
CA LEU A 161 -5.54 10.75 0.77
C LEU A 161 -4.22 10.02 0.60
N GLU A 162 -4.27 8.80 0.09
CA GLU A 162 -3.11 7.96 -0.16
C GLU A 162 -2.76 7.99 -1.64
N ILE A 163 -1.56 8.43 -1.99
CA ILE A 163 -1.12 8.54 -3.38
C ILE A 163 0.05 7.61 -3.64
N ASP A 164 -0.10 6.77 -4.64
CA ASP A 164 0.96 5.89 -5.12
C ASP A 164 0.73 5.55 -6.60
N GLN A 165 1.76 5.12 -7.31
CA GLN A 165 1.65 4.67 -8.69
C GLN A 165 1.15 3.22 -8.81
N GLY A 166 1.34 2.41 -7.77
CA GLY A 166 1.03 0.98 -7.78
C GLY A 166 -0.43 0.67 -7.49
N ALA A 167 -1.30 0.67 -8.51
CA ALA A 167 -2.70 0.21 -8.36
C ALA A 167 -2.79 -1.18 -7.72
N ALA A 168 -1.87 -2.09 -8.08
CA ALA A 168 -1.82 -3.44 -7.55
C ALA A 168 -1.52 -3.49 -6.03
N MET A 169 -0.77 -2.53 -5.50
CA MET A 169 -0.50 -2.43 -4.07
C MET A 169 -1.75 -1.99 -3.29
N PHE A 170 -2.52 -1.04 -3.84
CA PHE A 170 -3.78 -0.62 -3.23
C PHE A 170 -4.82 -1.74 -3.27
N ASP A 171 -4.95 -2.45 -4.40
CA ASP A 171 -5.83 -3.62 -4.51
C ASP A 171 -5.43 -4.70 -3.48
N HIS A 172 -4.14 -5.03 -3.40
CA HIS A 172 -3.63 -6.01 -2.43
C HIS A 172 -3.88 -5.58 -0.98
N LYS A 173 -3.64 -4.31 -0.63
CA LYS A 173 -3.96 -3.79 0.70
C LYS A 173 -5.45 -3.92 0.98
N SER A 174 -6.31 -3.49 0.05
CA SER A 174 -7.76 -3.57 0.19
C SER A 174 -8.24 -5.01 0.42
N ASP A 175 -7.72 -5.97 -0.35
CA ASP A 175 -8.05 -7.39 -0.22
C ASP A 175 -7.68 -7.92 1.17
N VAL A 176 -6.47 -7.61 1.65
CA VAL A 176 -5.99 -8.06 2.98
C VAL A 176 -6.80 -7.41 4.10
N MET A 177 -7.09 -6.10 4.03
CA MET A 177 -7.90 -5.42 5.04
C MET A 177 -9.33 -5.99 5.09
N THR A 178 -9.89 -6.32 3.92
CA THR A 178 -11.20 -6.96 3.81
C THR A 178 -11.20 -8.36 4.43
N GLU A 179 -10.20 -9.19 4.12
CA GLU A 179 -10.04 -10.54 4.69
C GLU A 179 -9.96 -10.50 6.22
N LEU A 180 -9.25 -9.51 6.77
CA LEU A 180 -9.09 -9.32 8.22
C LEU A 180 -10.29 -8.70 8.91
N HIS A 181 -11.29 -8.19 8.16
CA HIS A 181 -12.34 -7.32 8.70
C HIS A 181 -11.75 -6.14 9.48
N ALA A 182 -10.66 -5.56 8.96
CA ALA A 182 -9.91 -4.50 9.62
C ALA A 182 -10.81 -3.26 9.78
N PRO A 183 -11.03 -2.76 11.01
CA PRO A 183 -11.79 -1.52 11.19
C PRO A 183 -10.94 -0.35 10.69
N MET A 184 -11.48 0.43 9.77
CA MET A 184 -10.90 1.72 9.40
C MET A 184 -11.07 2.68 10.58
N LEU A 185 -9.96 3.22 11.10
CA LEU A 185 -9.99 4.19 12.19
C LEU A 185 -10.21 5.59 11.66
N ALA A 186 -9.56 5.94 10.55
CA ALA A 186 -9.76 7.23 9.91
C ALA A 186 -11.20 7.42 9.43
N LYS A 187 -11.64 8.67 9.37
CA LYS A 187 -13.01 9.02 8.94
C LYS A 187 -13.24 8.59 7.50
N GLN A 188 -12.24 8.77 6.64
CA GLN A 188 -12.29 8.44 5.23
C GLN A 188 -10.88 8.19 4.69
N VAL A 189 -10.76 7.23 3.75
CA VAL A 189 -9.54 6.99 2.99
C VAL A 189 -9.87 6.98 1.49
N ASP A 190 -9.11 7.74 0.71
CA ASP A 190 -9.16 7.71 -0.75
C ASP A 190 -7.78 7.35 -1.32
N CYS A 191 -7.72 6.23 -2.03
CA CYS A 191 -6.52 5.80 -2.75
C CYS A 191 -6.50 6.40 -4.16
N ILE A 192 -5.42 7.11 -4.49
CA ILE A 192 -5.21 7.79 -5.77
C ILE A 192 -4.03 7.14 -6.48
N VAL A 193 -4.33 6.46 -7.59
CA VAL A 193 -3.30 5.91 -8.47
C VAL A 193 -2.72 7.02 -9.33
N PHE A 194 -1.54 7.50 -8.98
CA PHE A 194 -0.86 8.60 -9.67
C PHE A 194 0.66 8.48 -9.53
N ASN A 195 1.38 8.64 -10.64
CA ASN A 195 2.83 8.74 -10.62
C ASN A 195 3.23 10.14 -10.17
N LEU A 196 3.88 10.23 -8.99
CA LEU A 196 4.26 11.50 -8.37
C LEU A 196 5.34 12.28 -9.13
N ALA A 197 5.97 11.68 -10.15
CA ALA A 197 6.84 12.39 -11.08
C ALA A 197 6.07 13.12 -12.20
N ASP A 198 4.79 12.82 -12.39
CA ASP A 198 3.96 13.45 -13.41
C ASP A 198 3.34 14.77 -12.91
N ALA A 199 3.02 15.67 -13.84
CA ALA A 199 2.27 16.88 -13.54
C ALA A 199 0.77 16.59 -13.33
N GLY A 200 0.09 17.43 -12.54
CA GLY A 200 -1.37 17.35 -12.36
C GLY A 200 -1.85 16.65 -11.09
N LEU A 201 -0.99 16.57 -10.05
CA LEU A 201 -1.38 16.08 -8.72
C LEU A 201 -2.65 16.77 -8.19
N GLU A 202 -2.74 18.10 -8.36
CA GLU A 202 -3.91 18.92 -7.95
C GLU A 202 -5.24 18.36 -8.47
N VAL A 203 -5.32 18.06 -9.77
CA VAL A 203 -6.57 17.59 -10.40
C VAL A 203 -7.04 16.28 -9.76
N ASN A 204 -6.10 15.38 -9.47
CA ASN A 204 -6.40 14.09 -8.86
C ASN A 204 -6.82 14.22 -7.39
N LEU A 205 -6.18 15.11 -6.65
CA LEU A 205 -6.54 15.42 -5.26
C LEU A 205 -7.94 16.04 -5.18
N LEU A 206 -8.21 17.09 -5.96
CA LEU A 206 -9.51 17.78 -5.97
C LEU A 206 -10.65 16.83 -6.35
N ALA A 207 -10.41 15.93 -7.31
CA ALA A 207 -11.38 14.91 -7.71
C ALA A 207 -11.74 13.92 -6.58
N ARG A 208 -10.92 13.83 -5.53
CA ARG A 208 -11.14 12.98 -4.35
C ARG A 208 -11.48 13.74 -3.09
N GLY A 209 -11.87 15.01 -3.21
CA GLY A 209 -12.37 15.80 -2.07
C GLY A 209 -11.29 16.47 -1.23
N PHE A 210 -10.05 16.53 -1.72
CA PHE A 210 -9.05 17.46 -1.18
C PHE A 210 -9.58 18.91 -1.26
N ASP A 211 -9.43 19.66 -0.19
CA ASP A 211 -9.81 21.07 -0.08
C ASP A 211 -8.55 21.94 0.08
N PRO A 212 -8.16 22.74 -0.94
CA PRO A 212 -6.98 23.60 -0.87
C PRO A 212 -7.16 24.81 0.07
N THR A 213 -8.36 25.01 0.62
CA THR A 213 -8.65 26.07 1.59
C THR A 213 -8.50 25.61 3.04
N ARG A 214 -8.03 24.39 3.26
CA ARG A 214 -7.82 23.80 4.59
C ARG A 214 -6.35 23.42 4.81
N PRO A 215 -5.84 23.54 6.04
CA PRO A 215 -4.49 23.11 6.35
C PRO A 215 -4.37 21.60 6.16
N THR A 216 -3.25 21.17 5.60
CA THR A 216 -2.97 19.78 5.24
C THR A 216 -1.72 19.29 5.93
N PHE A 217 -1.72 18.05 6.41
CA PHE A 217 -0.51 17.35 6.79
C PHE A 217 -0.01 16.53 5.60
N TRP A 218 1.09 16.94 5.01
CA TRP A 218 1.74 16.25 3.90
C TRP A 218 2.83 15.34 4.45
N ALA A 219 2.81 14.06 4.09
CA ALA A 219 3.86 13.12 4.47
C ALA A 219 4.50 12.49 3.24
N MET A 220 5.83 12.52 3.21
CA MET A 220 6.63 11.86 2.18
C MET A 220 7.66 10.94 2.85
N GLU A 221 7.25 9.69 3.09
CA GLU A 221 8.08 8.67 3.74
C GLU A 221 8.76 7.79 2.69
N GLY A 222 10.09 7.80 2.66
CA GLY A 222 10.85 6.87 1.82
C GLY A 222 10.78 7.15 0.32
N LEU A 223 10.11 8.21 -0.14
CA LEU A 223 9.91 8.48 -1.57
C LEU A 223 11.13 9.10 -2.28
N LEU A 224 11.85 10.03 -1.63
CA LEU A 224 12.93 10.81 -2.25
C LEU A 224 13.97 9.99 -3.04
N PRO A 225 14.42 8.81 -2.58
CA PRO A 225 15.40 8.00 -3.32
C PRO A 225 14.89 7.43 -4.64
N TYR A 226 13.56 7.40 -4.86
CA TYR A 226 12.91 6.79 -6.02
C TYR A 226 12.62 7.79 -7.16
N MET A 227 12.78 9.08 -6.90
CA MET A 227 12.51 10.13 -7.88
C MET A 227 13.79 10.90 -8.20
N ASP A 228 13.89 11.39 -9.44
CA ASP A 228 14.98 12.28 -9.81
C ASP A 228 14.82 13.66 -9.15
N ARG A 229 15.91 14.43 -9.13
CA ARG A 229 15.91 15.73 -8.45
C ARG A 229 14.89 16.72 -9.05
N PRO A 230 14.74 16.83 -10.38
CA PRO A 230 13.69 17.66 -10.98
C PRO A 230 12.27 17.28 -10.51
N SER A 231 11.91 16.00 -10.53
CA SER A 231 10.58 15.55 -10.10
C SER A 231 10.34 15.85 -8.62
N ASN A 232 11.34 15.63 -7.76
CA ASN A 232 11.26 16.02 -6.35
C ASN A 232 11.00 17.52 -6.17
N VAL A 233 11.66 18.38 -6.94
CA VAL A 233 11.48 19.84 -6.87
C VAL A 233 10.08 20.24 -7.34
N GLU A 234 9.59 19.68 -8.45
CA GLU A 234 8.25 19.98 -8.95
C GLU A 234 7.16 19.48 -8.00
N LEU A 235 7.33 18.31 -7.39
CA LEU A 235 6.41 17.83 -6.36
C LEU A 235 6.37 18.76 -5.14
N LEU A 236 7.53 19.22 -4.66
CA LEU A 236 7.59 20.17 -3.54
C LEU A 236 6.93 21.51 -3.87
N LYS A 237 7.05 22.01 -5.10
CA LYS A 237 6.32 23.21 -5.56
C LYS A 237 4.82 22.97 -5.59
N ALA A 238 4.37 21.80 -6.03
CA ALA A 238 2.96 21.45 -6.00
C ALA A 238 2.40 21.39 -4.57
N ILE A 239 3.15 20.78 -3.64
CA ILE A 239 2.80 20.76 -2.21
C ILE A 239 2.68 22.19 -1.66
N ASP A 240 3.66 23.04 -1.93
CA ASP A 240 3.66 24.44 -1.49
C ASP A 240 2.44 25.21 -2.04
N TYR A 241 2.17 25.08 -3.34
CA TYR A 241 1.03 25.72 -4.01
C TYR A 241 -0.33 25.25 -3.45
N LEU A 242 -0.45 23.97 -3.07
CA LEU A 242 -1.68 23.37 -2.55
C LEU A 242 -1.83 23.52 -1.03
N SER A 243 -0.84 24.08 -0.34
CA SER A 243 -0.85 24.18 1.12
C SER A 243 -1.51 25.47 1.60
N TRP A 244 -2.61 25.35 2.31
CA TRP A 244 -3.19 26.45 3.06
C TRP A 244 -2.29 26.86 4.25
N PRO A 245 -2.30 28.12 4.70
CA PRO A 245 -1.61 28.52 5.93
C PRO A 245 -1.91 27.61 7.12
N GLY A 246 -0.86 27.20 7.83
CA GLY A 246 -0.96 26.23 8.93
C GLY A 246 -0.84 24.76 8.48
N SER A 247 -0.65 24.48 7.19
CA SER A 247 -0.24 23.15 6.72
C SER A 247 1.12 22.76 7.27
N GLU A 248 1.32 21.46 7.45
CA GLU A 248 2.56 20.87 7.95
C GLU A 248 3.11 19.88 6.93
N PHE A 249 4.44 19.75 6.87
CA PHE A 249 5.11 18.84 5.96
C PHE A 249 6.12 17.97 6.72
N TYR A 250 5.95 16.67 6.58
CA TYR A 250 6.88 15.66 7.04
C TYR A 250 7.59 15.03 5.85
N CYS A 251 8.92 15.00 5.91
CA CYS A 251 9.73 14.25 4.98
C CYS A 251 10.92 13.65 5.72
N ASN A 252 11.21 12.38 5.43
CA ASN A 252 12.45 11.77 5.88
C ASN A 252 13.57 12.13 4.89
N PRO A 253 14.57 12.93 5.29
CA PRO A 253 15.71 13.18 4.42
C PRO A 253 16.49 11.87 4.21
N ARG A 254 17.19 11.78 3.08
CA ARG A 254 18.32 10.83 2.99
C ARG A 254 19.26 11.17 4.15
N LEU A 255 19.43 10.23 5.09
CA LEU A 255 20.59 10.23 5.96
C LEU A 255 21.79 9.93 5.05
N GLN A 256 22.58 10.96 4.75
CA GLN A 256 23.87 10.83 4.07
C GLN A 256 24.93 10.32 5.04
#